data_AF-A0A143B893-F1
#
_entry.id   AF-A0A143B893-F1
#
_cell.length_a   1.000
_cell.length_b   1.000
_cell.length_c   1.000
_cell.angle_alpha   90.00
_cell.angle_beta   90.00
_cell.angle_gamma   90.00
#
_symmetry.space_group_name_H-M   'P 1'
#
loop_
_entity.id
_entity.type
_entity.pdbx_description
1 polymer ?
#
loop_
_entity_poly.entity_id
_entity_poly.type
_entity_poly.pdbx_seq_one_letter_code
_entity_poly.pdbx_strand_id
1 'polypeptide(L)'
;MLRMILDTLSISTPEVAPEVTPEVRLLSVLSGEMTRQQLKEALGLKDDEHFRKAYLFPALEAGLVEMTLPDKPRSSKQKYRLTDKGRQVVARPGGG
;
A
#
# COMPACT_ATOMS: atom_id res chain seq x y z
N MET A 1 -10.73 -27.05 38.07
CA MET A 1 -10.12 -25.76 38.48
C MET A 1 -8.61 -25.96 38.34
N LEU A 2 -7.81 -25.23 37.57
CA LEU A 2 -7.77 -23.82 37.26
C LEU A 2 -6.80 -23.62 36.05
N ARG A 3 -7.23 -22.87 35.02
CA ARG A 3 -6.51 -22.04 34.02
C ARG A 3 -5.03 -22.37 33.68
N MET A 4 -4.75 -22.68 32.40
CA MET A 4 -4.31 -21.72 31.36
C MET A 4 -2.99 -21.00 31.69
N ILE A 5 -1.90 -21.49 31.12
CA ILE A 5 -0.74 -20.66 30.73
C ILE A 5 -0.56 -20.78 29.22
N LEU A 6 -1.47 -20.13 28.50
CA LEU A 6 -1.18 -19.52 27.21
C LEU A 6 -0.29 -18.28 27.46
N ASP A 7 0.37 -17.78 26.42
CA ASP A 7 1.12 -16.51 26.37
C ASP A 7 2.62 -16.52 26.68
N THR A 8 3.41 -17.27 25.90
CA THR A 8 4.85 -16.97 25.77
C THR A 8 5.37 -16.93 24.33
N LEU A 9 4.52 -16.86 23.30
CA LEU A 9 4.94 -16.73 21.89
C LEU A 9 4.18 -15.62 21.12
N SER A 10 3.65 -14.61 21.80
CA SER A 10 3.26 -13.36 21.13
C SER A 10 4.47 -12.42 21.15
N ILE A 11 5.38 -12.65 20.22
CA ILE A 11 6.50 -11.75 19.99
C ILE A 11 5.90 -10.48 19.39
N SER A 12 6.00 -9.41 20.17
CA SER A 12 5.53 -8.06 19.89
C SER A 12 5.87 -7.63 18.47
N THR A 13 4.86 -7.51 17.61
CA THR A 13 4.94 -6.54 16.53
C THR A 13 4.70 -5.20 17.21
N PRO A 14 5.64 -4.23 17.17
CA PRO A 14 5.39 -2.94 17.77
C PRO A 14 4.11 -2.40 17.12
N GLU A 15 3.12 -2.14 17.96
CA GLU A 15 1.91 -1.42 17.61
C GLU A 15 2.36 -0.03 17.16
N VAL A 16 2.60 0.11 15.86
CA VAL A 16 2.96 1.38 15.22
C VAL A 16 1.73 2.25 15.38
N ALA A 17 1.88 3.36 16.12
CA ALA A 17 1.00 4.52 16.05
C ALA A 17 0.59 4.77 14.57
N PRO A 18 -0.58 5.35 14.25
CA PRO A 18 -1.05 5.44 12.86
C PRO A 18 -0.25 6.47 12.04
N GLU A 19 1.06 6.31 11.94
CA GLU A 19 1.84 6.82 10.83
C GLU A 19 1.32 6.08 9.61
N VAL A 20 0.47 6.78 8.85
CA VAL A 20 0.01 6.28 7.56
C VAL A 20 1.25 6.17 6.69
N THR A 21 1.74 4.95 6.55
CA THR A 21 2.93 4.68 5.76
C THR A 21 2.72 5.17 4.32
N PRO A 22 3.77 5.57 3.61
CA PRO A 22 3.65 6.08 2.24
C PRO A 22 2.81 5.18 1.31
N GLU A 23 2.95 3.86 1.40
CA GLU A 23 2.15 2.91 0.64
C GLU A 23 0.66 2.98 0.98
N VAL A 24 0.26 3.13 2.25
CA VAL A 24 -1.15 3.28 2.65
C VAL A 24 -1.70 4.61 2.13
N ARG A 25 -0.91 5.69 2.15
CA ARG A 25 -1.30 6.96 1.52
C ARG A 25 -1.52 6.80 0.01
N LEU A 26 -0.67 6.04 -0.68
CA LEU A 26 -0.87 5.75 -2.10
C LEU A 26 -2.21 5.05 -2.37
N LEU A 27 -2.60 4.08 -1.53
CA LEU A 27 -3.87 3.38 -1.73
C LEU A 27 -5.07 4.31 -1.61
N SER A 28 -5.00 5.30 -0.72
CA SER A 28 -6.09 6.24 -0.46
C SER A 28 -6.44 7.15 -1.65
N VAL A 29 -5.47 7.43 -2.53
CA VAL A 29 -5.67 8.26 -3.72
C VAL A 29 -5.94 7.46 -4.99
N LEU A 30 -5.71 6.15 -4.95
CA LEU A 30 -5.83 5.31 -6.13
C LEU A 30 -7.29 4.98 -6.42
N SER A 31 -7.80 5.47 -7.55
CA SER A 31 -9.15 5.19 -8.05
C SER A 31 -9.09 4.59 -9.46
N GLY A 32 -9.62 3.37 -9.62
CA GLY A 32 -9.59 2.65 -10.89
C GLY A 32 -8.17 2.34 -11.35
N GLU A 33 -7.83 2.76 -12.58
CA GLU A 33 -6.49 2.65 -13.15
C GLU A 33 -5.87 4.03 -13.35
N MET A 34 -4.72 4.27 -12.70
CA MET A 34 -4.05 5.56 -12.75
C MET A 34 -2.61 5.42 -13.24
N THR A 35 -2.17 6.41 -14.00
CA THR A 35 -0.76 6.53 -14.36
C THR A 35 0.09 6.94 -13.16
N ARG A 36 1.39 6.71 -13.26
CA ARG A 36 2.37 7.18 -12.28
C ARG A 36 2.24 8.68 -12.00
N GLN A 37 2.05 9.48 -13.05
CA GLN A 37 1.95 10.93 -12.95
C GLN A 37 0.69 11.34 -12.18
N GLN A 38 -0.46 10.76 -12.52
CA GLN A 38 -1.72 11.02 -11.81
C GLN A 38 -1.64 10.67 -10.33
N LEU A 39 -1.00 9.54 -9.97
CA LEU A 39 -0.80 9.15 -8.58
C LEU A 39 0.10 10.13 -7.83
N LYS A 40 1.20 10.54 -8.45
CA LYS A 40 2.13 11.51 -7.87
C LYS A 40 1.45 12.86 -7.64
N GLU A 41 0.69 13.34 -8.62
CA GLU A 41 -0.09 14.57 -8.55
C GLU A 41 -1.17 14.50 -7.48
N ALA A 42 -1.91 13.39 -7.40
CA ALA A 42 -2.94 13.18 -6.38
C ALA A 42 -2.37 13.17 -4.95
N LEU A 43 -1.12 12.71 -4.78
CA LEU A 43 -0.40 12.78 -3.51
C LEU A 43 0.26 14.14 -3.25
N GLY A 44 0.20 15.08 -4.19
CA GLY A 44 0.87 16.39 -4.08
C GLY A 44 2.40 16.31 -4.09
N LEU A 45 2.97 15.22 -4.61
CA LEU A 45 4.41 14.99 -4.63
C LEU A 45 5.06 15.62 -5.87
N LYS A 46 6.22 16.24 -5.67
CA LYS A 46 6.99 16.84 -6.77
C LYS A 46 8.03 15.86 -7.33
N ASP A 47 8.67 15.12 -6.45
CA ASP A 47 9.81 14.26 -6.75
C ASP A 47 9.38 12.87 -7.25
N ASP A 48 9.82 12.54 -8.47
CA ASP A 48 9.55 11.27 -9.14
C ASP A 48 10.25 10.07 -8.50
N GLU A 49 11.47 10.27 -8.01
CA GLU A 49 12.30 9.23 -7.42
C GLU A 49 11.79 8.87 -6.03
N HIS A 50 11.49 9.88 -5.21
CA HIS A 50 10.87 9.70 -3.91
C HIS A 50 9.50 9.02 -4.03
N PHE A 51 8.65 9.45 -4.96
CA PHE A 51 7.37 8.77 -5.22
C PHE A 51 7.59 7.28 -5.51
N ARG A 52 8.55 6.94 -6.37
CA ARG A 52 8.82 5.54 -6.72
C ARG A 52 9.31 4.73 -5.53
N LYS A 53 10.34 5.21 -4.83
CA LYS A 53 11.02 4.47 -3.77
C LYS A 53 10.22 4.38 -2.48
N ALA A 54 9.53 5.46 -2.12
CA ALA A 54 8.79 5.50 -0.87
C ALA A 54 7.35 5.01 -1.02
N TYR A 55 6.67 5.24 -2.15
CA TYR A 55 5.24 4.95 -2.28
C TYR A 55 4.97 3.75 -3.18
N LEU A 56 5.41 3.83 -4.44
CA LEU A 56 4.98 2.87 -5.46
C LEU A 56 5.64 1.49 -5.30
N PHE A 57 6.97 1.42 -5.13
CA PHE A 57 7.66 0.14 -5.00
C PHE A 57 7.26 -0.61 -3.73
N PRO A 58 7.19 0.00 -2.53
CA PRO A 58 6.71 -0.70 -1.34
C PRO A 58 5.29 -1.22 -1.49
N ALA A 59 4.38 -0.46 -2.14
CA ALA A 59 3.01 -0.92 -2.39
C ALA A 59 2.95 -2.09 -3.39
N LEU A 60 3.81 -2.11 -4.41
CA LEU A 60 3.95 -3.22 -5.37
C LEU A 60 4.51 -4.47 -4.68
N GLU A 61 5.58 -4.33 -3.90
CA GLU A 61 6.22 -5.41 -3.14
C GLU A 61 5.27 -6.02 -2.10
N ALA A 62 4.48 -5.17 -1.43
CA ALA A 62 3.45 -5.61 -0.50
C ALA A 62 2.23 -6.25 -1.19
N GLY A 63 2.15 -6.20 -2.53
CA GLY A 63 1.04 -6.72 -3.32
C GLY A 63 -0.27 -5.95 -3.12
N LEU A 64 -0.20 -4.69 -2.71
CA LEU A 64 -1.36 -3.80 -2.48
C LEU A 64 -1.83 -3.13 -3.77
N VAL A 65 -0.89 -2.91 -4.69
CA VAL A 65 -1.15 -2.42 -6.05
C VAL A 65 -0.50 -3.35 -7.06
N GLU A 66 -1.00 -3.32 -8.29
CA GLU A 66 -0.45 -4.09 -9.41
C GLU A 66 -0.34 -3.25 -10.68
N MET A 67 0.48 -3.73 -11.60
CA MET A 67 0.70 -3.17 -12.93
C MET A 67 -0.36 -3.67 -13.91
N THR A 68 -0.91 -2.79 -14.76
CA THR A 68 -1.85 -3.22 -15.82
C THR A 68 -1.14 -3.84 -17.04
N LEU A 69 0.13 -3.51 -17.27
CA LEU A 69 0.98 -4.06 -18.34
C LEU A 69 2.29 -4.66 -17.78
N PRO A 70 2.24 -5.79 -17.06
CA PRO A 70 3.42 -6.37 -16.42
C PRO A 70 4.54 -6.75 -17.40
N ASP A 71 4.20 -7.18 -18.62
CA ASP A 71 5.20 -7.55 -19.64
C ASP A 71 5.96 -6.35 -20.23
N LYS A 72 5.42 -5.13 -20.04
CA LYS A 72 5.96 -3.89 -20.61
C LYS A 72 6.04 -2.80 -19.54
N PRO A 73 6.85 -2.97 -18.48
CA PRO A 73 6.87 -2.08 -17.31
C PRO A 73 7.34 -0.66 -17.63
N ARG A 74 8.01 -0.47 -18.77
CA ARG A 74 8.47 0.84 -19.28
C ARG A 74 7.50 1.47 -20.29
N SER A 75 6.35 0.86 -20.54
CA SER A 75 5.35 1.37 -21.48
C SER A 75 4.81 2.72 -21.03
N SER A 76 4.64 3.65 -21.98
CA SER A 76 3.93 4.91 -21.72
C SER A 76 2.46 4.70 -21.36
N LYS A 77 1.89 3.54 -21.71
CA LYS A 77 0.52 3.14 -21.36
C LYS A 77 0.42 2.43 -20.01
N GLN A 78 1.53 2.33 -19.26
CA GLN A 78 1.56 1.69 -17.95
C GLN A 78 0.63 2.43 -16.98
N LYS A 79 -0.25 1.67 -16.32
CA LYS A 79 -1.09 2.13 -15.21
C LYS A 79 -0.95 1.20 -14.02
N TYR A 80 -1.48 1.66 -12.90
CA TYR A 80 -1.52 0.95 -11.63
C TYR A 80 -2.94 0.93 -11.10
N ARG A 81 -3.30 -0.16 -10.44
CA ARG A 81 -4.61 -0.34 -9.80
C ARG A 81 -4.47 -1.08 -8.47
N LEU A 82 -5.46 -0.94 -7.61
CA LEU A 82 -5.52 -1.69 -6.35
C LEU A 82 -5.73 -3.17 -6.65
N THR A 83 -5.03 -4.03 -5.89
CA THR A 83 -5.35 -5.46 -5.81
C THR A 83 -6.51 -5.69 -4.84
N ASP A 84 -6.98 -6.93 -4.73
CA ASP A 84 -7.93 -7.30 -3.67
C ASP A 84 -7.38 -7.03 -2.28
N LYS A 85 -6.08 -7.26 -2.07
CA LYS A 85 -5.40 -6.99 -0.81
C LYS A 85 -5.37 -5.48 -0.51
N GLY A 86 -5.02 -4.66 -1.50
CA GLY A 86 -5.05 -3.19 -1.35
C GLY A 86 -6.45 -2.66 -1.04
N ARG A 87 -7.48 -3.20 -1.71
CA ARG A 87 -8.88 -2.87 -1.43
C ARG A 87 -9.26 -3.21 0.01
N GLN A 88 -8.86 -4.37 0.53
CA GLN A 88 -9.13 -4.76 1.92
C GLN A 88 -8.48 -3.82 2.93
N VAL A 89 -7.25 -3.34 2.65
CA VAL A 89 -6.57 -2.37 3.52
C VAL A 89 -7.33 -1.04 3.56
N VAL A 90 -7.81 -0.55 2.41
CA VAL A 90 -8.62 0.68 2.36
C VAL A 90 -10.02 0.50 2.94
N ALA A 91 -10.63 -0.67 2.73
CA ALA A 91 -11.97 -1.00 3.18
C ALA A 91 -12.07 -1.33 4.67
N ARG A 92 -10.94 -1.46 5.38
CA ARG A 92 -10.89 -1.68 6.83
C ARG A 92 -10.51 -0.36 7.52
N PRO A 93 -11.41 0.64 7.62
CA PRO A 93 -11.18 1.73 8.55
C PRO A 93 -11.33 1.13 9.94
N GLY A 94 -10.23 1.07 10.71
CA GLY A 94 -10.18 0.72 12.13
C GLY A 94 -11.37 -0.08 12.69
N GLY A 95 -11.31 -1.41 12.58
CA GLY A 95 -12.25 -2.27 13.29
C GLY A 95 -11.71 -2.63 14.67
N GLY A 96 -12.19 -1.92 15.71
CA GLY A 96 -12.07 -2.29 17.13
C GLY A 96 -11.11 -1.44 17.93
#